data_AF-A0A3B5L910-F1
#
_entry.id   AF-A0A3B5L910-F1
#
_cell.length_a   1.000
_cell.length_b   1.000
_cell.length_c   1.000
_cell.angle_alpha   90.00
_cell.angle_beta   90.00
_cell.angle_gamma   90.00
#
_symmetry.space_group_name_H-M   'P 1'
#
loop_
_entity.id
_entity.type
_entity.pdbx_description
1 polymer ?
#
loop_
_entity_poly.entity_id
_entity_poly.type
_entity_poly.pdbx_seq_one_letter_code
_entity_poly.pdbx_strand_id
1 'polypeptide(L)'
;LSYRDRVPAETGTNTRGDRRSTTEPPERPADDPAELSTQSSAPGVLKIFGDEICAGANYKSVLATPCSSAQELVKEALERYSLNKDAARVYVLCDVIGRLEGGGAWRTECLRALGDNEKPLLLQELWKPREGHARRFELRRRAEVDELNAKEKDTVT
;
A
#
# COMPACT_ATOMS: atom_id res chain seq x y z
N LEU A 1 15.25 -81.19 1.81
CA LEU A 1 16.36 -80.48 1.15
C LEU A 1 16.30 -79.00 1.53
N SER A 2 17.46 -78.49 1.99
CA SER A 2 17.90 -77.10 2.21
C SER A 2 16.98 -76.04 2.86
N TYR A 3 17.32 -75.78 4.12
CA TYR A 3 17.29 -74.48 4.82
C TYR A 3 18.16 -73.40 4.14
N ARG A 4 17.78 -72.13 4.32
CA ARG A 4 18.56 -70.91 4.70
C ARG A 4 17.72 -69.66 4.38
N ASP A 5 17.65 -68.56 5.14
CA ASP A 5 18.30 -68.04 6.37
C ASP A 5 17.37 -66.89 6.86
N ARG A 6 16.94 -66.86 8.14
CA ARG A 6 17.44 -66.06 9.29
C ARG A 6 16.89 -64.61 9.44
N VAL A 7 16.13 -64.44 10.53
CA VAL A 7 15.57 -63.30 11.32
C VAL A 7 16.73 -62.51 12.02
N PRO A 8 16.68 -61.28 12.64
CA PRO A 8 15.64 -60.63 13.52
C PRO A 8 15.39 -59.09 13.35
N ALA A 9 14.26 -58.49 13.77
CA ALA A 9 13.78 -58.09 15.13
C ALA A 9 14.71 -57.02 15.79
N GLU A 10 14.32 -55.89 16.40
CA GLU A 10 13.16 -55.48 17.22
C GLU A 10 13.07 -53.93 17.42
N THR A 11 11.99 -53.48 18.09
CA THR A 11 11.88 -52.30 19.01
C THR A 11 12.02 -50.88 18.41
N GLY A 12 11.22 -49.86 18.72
CA GLY A 12 10.17 -49.61 19.69
C GLY A 12 9.89 -48.09 19.76
N THR A 13 8.86 -47.70 20.52
CA THR A 13 8.55 -46.36 21.09
C THR A 13 8.05 -45.21 20.20
N ASN A 14 6.73 -44.96 20.31
CA ASN A 14 6.07 -43.72 20.76
C ASN A 14 6.75 -42.36 20.50
N THR A 15 6.06 -41.42 19.82
CA THR A 15 5.49 -40.21 20.46
C THR A 15 4.81 -39.27 19.46
N ARG A 16 3.61 -38.84 19.88
CA ARG A 16 2.81 -37.71 19.39
C ARG A 16 3.58 -36.41 19.53
N GLY A 17 3.63 -35.59 18.48
CA GLY A 17 4.26 -34.27 18.50
C GLY A 17 3.81 -33.39 17.34
N ASP A 18 2.75 -32.64 17.58
CA ASP A 18 2.31 -31.48 16.80
C ASP A 18 3.49 -30.52 16.56
N ARG A 19 3.73 -30.16 15.30
CA ARG A 19 4.66 -29.07 14.96
C ARG A 19 4.23 -28.36 13.68
N ARG A 20 3.24 -27.49 13.84
CA ARG A 20 3.19 -26.12 13.29
C ARG A 20 3.98 -25.93 11.99
N SER A 21 3.30 -26.03 10.85
CA SER A 21 3.84 -25.54 9.57
C SER A 21 3.78 -24.02 9.58
N THR A 22 4.83 -23.38 10.11
CA THR A 22 5.12 -21.98 9.83
C THR A 22 5.52 -21.90 8.36
N THR A 23 4.59 -21.47 7.52
CA THR A 23 4.93 -20.99 6.18
C THR A 23 5.72 -19.71 6.38
N GLU A 24 7.04 -19.81 6.44
CA GLU A 24 7.91 -18.65 6.30
C GLU A 24 7.64 -18.03 4.93
N PRO A 25 7.46 -16.70 4.84
CA PRO A 25 7.43 -16.04 3.54
C PRO A 25 8.76 -16.32 2.85
N PRO A 26 8.79 -16.58 1.53
CA PRO A 26 10.06 -16.75 0.83
C PRO A 26 10.94 -15.52 1.09
N GLU A 27 12.16 -15.76 1.59
CA GLU A 27 13.17 -14.72 1.77
C GLU A 27 13.39 -14.04 0.42
N ARG A 28 13.22 -12.71 0.40
CA ARG A 28 13.50 -11.91 -0.79
C ARG A 28 15.00 -12.01 -1.05
N PRO A 29 15.44 -12.35 -2.29
CA PRO A 29 16.86 -12.33 -2.61
C PRO A 29 17.41 -10.93 -2.33
N ALA A 30 18.55 -10.86 -1.63
CA ALA A 30 19.25 -9.61 -1.40
C ALA A 30 19.61 -8.98 -2.76
N ASP A 31 19.38 -7.66 -2.90
CA ASP A 31 19.70 -6.91 -4.12
C ASP A 31 21.18 -7.13 -4.47
N ASP A 32 21.43 -7.64 -5.68
CA ASP A 32 22.79 -7.77 -6.23
C ASP A 32 23.32 -6.35 -6.51
N PRO A 33 24.44 -5.92 -5.89
CA PRO A 33 25.00 -4.60 -6.12
C PRO A 33 25.44 -4.34 -7.57
N ALA A 34 25.50 -5.38 -8.42
CA ALA A 34 25.80 -5.26 -9.85
C ALA A 34 24.56 -5.01 -10.74
N GLU A 35 23.34 -5.30 -10.27
CA GLU A 35 22.09 -5.17 -11.02
C GLU A 35 21.40 -3.83 -10.70
N LEU A 36 21.97 -2.72 -11.20
CA LEU A 36 21.45 -1.35 -10.98
C LEU A 36 20.10 -1.04 -11.67
N SER A 37 19.59 -1.97 -12.46
CA SER A 37 18.34 -1.88 -13.22
C SER A 37 17.80 -3.30 -13.23
N THR A 38 16.60 -3.59 -12.68
CA THR A 38 15.60 -4.16 -13.61
C THR A 38 14.13 -4.09 -13.15
N GLN A 39 13.77 -3.78 -11.89
CA GLN A 39 12.34 -3.63 -11.51
C GLN A 39 12.03 -2.47 -10.54
N SER A 40 12.91 -2.15 -9.60
CA SER A 40 12.67 -1.15 -8.55
C SER A 40 12.81 0.32 -8.98
N SER A 41 12.95 0.58 -10.29
CA SER A 41 13.24 1.92 -10.85
C SER A 41 12.27 2.34 -11.97
N ALA A 42 11.34 1.47 -12.36
CA ALA A 42 10.45 1.74 -13.49
C ALA A 42 9.47 2.88 -13.15
N PRO A 43 9.32 3.90 -14.01
CA PRO A 43 8.30 4.92 -13.82
C PRO A 43 6.89 4.31 -13.87
N GLY A 44 6.00 4.84 -13.04
CA GLY A 44 4.59 4.49 -12.99
C GLY A 44 3.68 5.71 -13.12
N VAL A 45 2.38 5.45 -13.19
CA VAL A 45 1.34 6.49 -13.22
C VAL A 45 0.47 6.33 -11.97
N LEU A 46 0.28 7.44 -11.24
CA LEU A 46 -0.63 7.54 -10.12
C LEU A 46 -1.88 8.31 -10.53
N LYS A 47 -3.05 7.80 -10.19
CA LYS A 47 -4.32 8.52 -10.30
C LYS A 47 -4.56 9.28 -9.00
N ILE A 48 -4.42 10.60 -9.03
CA ILE A 48 -4.64 11.47 -7.86
C ILE A 48 -5.98 12.16 -8.04
N PHE A 49 -6.90 11.91 -7.12
CA PHE A 49 -8.24 12.48 -7.10
C PHE A 49 -8.23 13.84 -6.39
N GLY A 50 -9.04 14.78 -6.88
CA GLY A 50 -9.04 16.17 -6.41
C GLY A 50 -10.42 16.70 -6.04
N ASP A 51 -11.39 15.82 -5.77
CA ASP A 51 -12.77 16.20 -5.50
C ASP A 51 -12.89 17.14 -4.27
N GLU A 52 -11.99 16.96 -3.30
CA GLU A 52 -11.92 17.77 -2.06
C GLU A 52 -11.26 19.14 -2.24
N ILE A 53 -10.54 19.37 -3.35
CA ILE A 53 -9.90 20.66 -3.65
C ILE A 53 -10.64 21.44 -4.72
N CYS A 54 -11.40 20.74 -5.57
CA CYS A 54 -12.21 21.29 -6.64
C CYS A 54 -13.42 20.36 -6.81
N ALA A 55 -14.60 20.81 -6.36
CA ALA A 55 -15.80 19.98 -6.36
C ALA A 55 -16.13 19.47 -7.77
N GLY A 56 -16.39 18.17 -7.91
CA GLY A 56 -16.67 17.53 -9.20
C GLY A 56 -15.41 17.26 -10.03
N ALA A 57 -14.21 17.48 -9.48
CA ALA A 57 -12.98 17.18 -10.16
C ALA A 57 -12.69 15.68 -10.18
N ASN A 58 -12.59 15.15 -11.40
CA ASN A 58 -12.05 13.81 -11.63
C ASN A 58 -10.56 13.72 -11.28
N TYR A 59 -10.01 12.51 -11.33
CA TYR A 59 -8.57 12.31 -11.11
C TYR A 59 -7.71 12.96 -12.20
N LYS A 60 -6.48 13.32 -11.82
CA LYS A 60 -5.38 13.62 -12.75
C LYS A 60 -4.32 12.54 -12.64
N SER A 61 -3.79 12.14 -13.80
CA SER A 61 -2.67 11.21 -13.88
C SER A 61 -1.35 11.95 -13.64
N VAL A 62 -0.57 11.50 -12.67
CA VAL A 62 0.75 12.02 -12.33
C VAL A 62 1.79 10.94 -12.58
N LEU A 63 2.88 11.29 -13.25
CA LEU A 63 4.01 10.38 -13.43
C LEU A 63 4.78 10.32 -12.11
N ALA A 64 5.18 9.12 -11.71
CA ALA A 64 5.95 8.90 -10.50
C ALA A 64 7.08 7.93 -10.79
N THR A 65 8.19 8.07 -10.06
CA THR A 65 9.21 7.03 -9.97
C THR A 65 9.19 6.44 -8.56
N PRO A 66 9.85 5.30 -8.33
CA PRO A 66 10.00 4.73 -6.99
C PRO A 66 10.68 5.67 -5.99
N CYS A 67 11.43 6.66 -6.49
CA CYS A 67 12.09 7.68 -5.68
C CYS A 67 11.23 8.93 -5.44
N SER A 68 10.15 9.16 -6.21
CA SER A 68 9.28 10.34 -6.07
C SER A 68 8.66 10.40 -4.67
N SER A 69 8.83 11.53 -4.01
CA SER A 69 8.25 11.81 -2.70
C SER A 69 6.78 12.23 -2.82
N ALA A 70 6.01 12.03 -1.73
CA ALA A 70 4.62 12.51 -1.67
C ALA A 70 4.54 14.02 -1.92
N GLN A 71 5.48 14.82 -1.38
CA GLN A 71 5.47 16.27 -1.54
C GLN A 71 5.77 16.73 -2.98
N GLU A 72 6.61 16.01 -3.72
CA GLU A 72 6.83 16.28 -5.15
C GLU A 72 5.56 16.00 -5.95
N LEU A 73 4.90 14.87 -5.67
CA LEU A 73 3.66 14.47 -6.35
C LEU A 73 2.49 15.42 -6.03
N VAL A 74 2.44 16.00 -4.82
CA VAL A 74 1.50 17.07 -4.48
C VAL A 74 1.71 18.29 -5.37
N LYS A 75 2.95 18.75 -5.56
CA LYS A 75 3.25 19.91 -6.44
C LYS A 75 2.82 19.63 -7.88
N GLU A 76 3.15 18.45 -8.38
CA GLU A 76 2.78 18.00 -9.72
C GLU A 76 1.26 17.87 -9.93
N ALA A 77 0.54 17.40 -8.91
CA ALA A 77 -0.91 17.32 -8.94
C ALA A 77 -1.54 18.71 -8.96
N LEU A 78 -1.08 19.63 -8.11
CA LEU A 78 -1.57 21.02 -8.07
C LEU A 78 -1.42 21.71 -9.42
N GLU A 79 -0.27 21.56 -10.08
CA GLU A 79 -0.04 22.13 -11.42
C GLU A 79 -1.03 21.56 -12.45
N ARG A 80 -1.30 20.25 -12.42
CA ARG A 80 -2.29 19.59 -13.30
C ARG A 80 -3.75 19.96 -12.99
N TYR A 81 -4.03 20.40 -11.77
CA TYR A 81 -5.32 20.99 -11.37
C TYR A 81 -5.37 22.50 -11.58
N SER A 82 -4.33 23.11 -12.18
CA SER A 82 -4.24 24.56 -12.40
C SER A 82 -4.31 25.38 -11.11
N LEU A 83 -3.77 24.82 -10.03
CA LEU A 83 -3.62 25.47 -8.72
C LEU A 83 -2.17 25.92 -8.49
N ASN A 84 -1.98 26.83 -7.53
CA ASN A 84 -0.65 27.32 -7.19
C ASN A 84 0.20 26.23 -6.51
N LYS A 85 1.26 25.75 -7.18
CA LYS A 85 2.20 24.76 -6.64
C LYS A 85 3.02 25.24 -5.45
N ASP A 86 3.18 26.55 -5.27
CA ASP A 86 3.87 27.12 -4.10
C ASP A 86 3.07 26.90 -2.82
N ALA A 87 1.75 26.67 -2.95
CA ALA A 87 0.88 26.30 -1.85
C ALA A 87 0.99 24.81 -1.46
N ALA A 88 1.87 24.01 -2.07
CA ALA A 88 1.97 22.56 -1.80
C ALA A 88 2.13 22.20 -0.33
N ARG A 89 2.65 23.10 0.52
CA ARG A 89 2.77 22.85 1.97
C ARG A 89 1.44 22.81 2.70
N VAL A 90 0.37 23.42 2.18
CA VAL A 90 -0.97 23.37 2.80
C VAL A 90 -1.81 22.20 2.31
N TYR A 91 -1.30 21.43 1.34
CA TYR A 91 -1.92 20.21 0.83
C TYR A 91 -1.15 18.97 1.26
N VAL A 92 -1.84 17.84 1.26
CA VAL A 92 -1.29 16.53 1.59
C VAL A 92 -1.88 15.48 0.67
N LEU A 93 -1.07 14.49 0.32
CA LEU A 93 -1.53 13.30 -0.37
C LEU A 93 -2.08 12.32 0.67
N CYS A 94 -3.29 11.83 0.46
CA CYS A 94 -3.95 10.87 1.33
C CYS A 94 -4.04 9.52 0.64
N ASP A 95 -3.70 8.45 1.37
CA ASP A 95 -4.05 7.08 1.02
C ASP A 95 -5.45 6.80 1.54
N VAL A 96 -6.43 6.66 0.63
CA VAL A 96 -7.84 6.55 1.00
C VAL A 96 -8.37 5.17 0.66
N ILE A 97 -8.96 4.53 1.66
CA ILE A 97 -9.61 3.22 1.56
C ILE A 97 -11.11 3.42 1.62
N GLY A 98 -11.82 2.70 0.76
CA GLY A 98 -13.26 2.79 0.69
C GLY A 98 -13.86 1.66 -0.13
N ARG A 99 -15.13 1.82 -0.48
CA ARG A 99 -15.88 0.89 -1.31
C ARG A 99 -16.46 1.59 -2.51
N LEU A 100 -16.57 0.85 -3.61
CA LEU A 100 -17.41 1.22 -4.73
C LEU A 100 -18.80 0.66 -4.48
N GLU A 101 -19.77 1.53 -4.23
CA GLU A 101 -21.16 1.15 -4.04
C GLU A 101 -21.85 0.90 -5.40
N GLY A 102 -23.07 0.36 -5.35
CA GLY A 102 -23.88 0.13 -6.54
C GLY A 102 -24.03 1.41 -7.36
N GLY A 103 -23.76 1.33 -8.68
CA GLY A 103 -23.77 2.49 -9.57
C GLY A 103 -22.46 3.26 -9.66
N GLY A 104 -21.37 2.77 -9.05
CA GLY A 104 -20.04 3.36 -9.18
C GLY A 104 -19.75 4.52 -8.23
N ALA A 105 -20.63 4.77 -7.26
CA ALA A 105 -20.41 5.79 -6.24
C ALA A 105 -19.29 5.36 -5.29
N TRP A 106 -18.38 6.28 -4.99
CA TRP A 106 -17.30 6.05 -4.04
C TRP A 106 -17.74 6.40 -2.63
N ARG A 107 -17.52 5.48 -1.68
CA ARG A 107 -17.67 5.74 -0.25
C ARG A 107 -16.35 5.55 0.47
N THR A 108 -15.83 6.63 1.05
CA THR A 108 -14.64 6.60 1.91
C THR A 108 -14.96 5.92 3.25
N GLU A 109 -14.05 5.07 3.72
CA GLU A 109 -14.13 4.41 5.03
C GLU A 109 -13.03 4.85 5.97
N CYS A 110 -11.82 5.00 5.46
CA CYS A 110 -10.71 5.58 6.21
C CYS A 110 -9.70 6.22 5.27
N LEU A 111 -8.89 7.11 5.81
CA LEU A 111 -7.80 7.75 5.10
C LEU A 111 -6.57 7.84 5.99
N ARG A 112 -5.40 7.91 5.36
CA ARG A 112 -4.12 8.18 6.01
C ARG A 112 -3.39 9.27 5.24
N ALA A 113 -3.03 10.36 5.93
CA ALA A 113 -2.10 11.34 5.38
C ALA A 113 -0.72 10.70 5.17
N LEU A 114 -0.15 10.85 3.97
CA LEU A 114 1.24 10.46 3.72
C LEU A 114 2.18 11.54 4.25
N GLY A 115 3.27 11.11 4.88
CA GLY A 115 4.40 11.97 5.19
C GLY A 115 5.10 12.45 3.92
N ASP A 116 5.66 13.66 3.96
CA ASP A 116 6.22 14.37 2.81
C ASP A 116 7.24 13.54 2.01
N ASN A 117 8.02 12.69 2.69
CA ASN A 117 9.10 11.88 2.10
C ASN A 117 8.70 10.44 1.75
N GLU A 118 7.47 10.01 2.05
CA GLU A 118 6.97 8.69 1.65
C GLU A 118 7.02 8.52 0.12
N LYS A 119 7.00 7.27 -0.34
CA LYS A 119 7.09 6.90 -1.76
C LYS A 119 5.75 6.33 -2.24
N PRO A 120 4.82 7.16 -2.77
CA PRO A 120 3.46 6.71 -3.07
C PRO A 120 3.41 5.63 -4.15
N LEU A 121 4.34 5.64 -5.11
CA LEU A 121 4.42 4.60 -6.15
C LEU A 121 4.77 3.23 -5.55
N LEU A 122 5.81 3.17 -4.72
CA LEU A 122 6.18 1.93 -4.00
C LEU A 122 5.04 1.48 -3.09
N LEU A 123 4.37 2.41 -2.41
CA LEU A 123 3.21 2.08 -1.58
C LEU A 123 2.05 1.51 -2.41
N GLN A 124 1.83 2.00 -3.64
CA GLN A 124 0.83 1.47 -4.58
C GLN A 124 1.10 0.01 -4.96
N GLU A 125 2.37 -0.31 -5.18
CA GLU A 125 2.82 -1.62 -5.64
C GLU A 125 2.81 -2.65 -4.51
N LEU A 126 3.36 -2.28 -3.35
CA LEU A 126 3.67 -3.21 -2.27
C LEU A 126 2.52 -3.44 -1.29
N TRP A 127 1.47 -2.62 -1.33
CA TRP A 127 0.34 -2.73 -0.40
C TRP A 127 -1.01 -2.68 -1.12
N LYS A 128 -1.88 -3.64 -0.78
CA LYS A 128 -3.26 -3.75 -1.29
C LYS A 128 -4.26 -3.71 -0.14
N PRO A 129 -5.45 -3.10 -0.34
CA PRO A 129 -6.53 -3.17 0.62
C PRO A 129 -7.00 -4.59 0.89
N ARG A 130 -7.74 -4.75 1.98
CA ARG A 130 -8.47 -5.99 2.27
C ARG A 130 -9.51 -6.27 1.18
N GLU A 131 -9.86 -7.53 1.00
CA GLU A 131 -10.91 -7.94 0.07
C GLU A 131 -12.21 -7.14 0.30
N GLY A 132 -12.90 -6.82 -0.79
CA GLY A 132 -14.09 -5.98 -0.78
C GLY A 132 -13.83 -4.48 -0.64
N HIS A 133 -12.58 -4.05 -0.43
CA HIS A 133 -12.20 -2.64 -0.38
C HIS A 133 -11.39 -2.24 -1.61
N ALA A 134 -11.47 -0.96 -1.94
CA ALA A 134 -10.71 -0.31 -2.98
C ALA A 134 -9.87 0.82 -2.38
N ARG A 135 -8.91 1.30 -3.17
CA ARG A 135 -7.94 2.32 -2.77
C ARG A 135 -7.85 3.40 -3.83
N ARG A 136 -7.72 4.65 -3.40
CA ARG A 136 -7.33 5.76 -4.27
C ARG A 136 -6.47 6.76 -3.52
N PHE A 137 -5.61 7.46 -4.26
CA PHE A 137 -4.89 8.61 -3.73
C PHE A 137 -5.72 9.87 -3.90
N GLU A 138 -5.85 10.66 -2.84
CA GLU A 138 -6.58 11.93 -2.86
C GLU A 138 -5.67 13.08 -2.48
N LEU A 139 -5.82 14.21 -3.16
CA LEU A 139 -5.21 15.46 -2.76
C LEU A 139 -6.20 16.21 -1.86
N ARG A 140 -5.80 16.48 -0.62
CA ARG A 140 -6.63 17.19 0.38
C ARG A 140 -5.88 18.36 1.01
N ARG A 141 -6.61 19.26 1.67
CA ARG A 141 -6.00 20.31 2.51
C ARG A 141 -5.58 19.70 3.84
N ARG A 142 -4.39 20.05 4.33
CA ARG A 142 -3.88 19.56 5.63
C ARG A 142 -4.81 19.88 6.79
N ALA A 143 -5.29 21.12 6.85
CA ALA A 143 -6.19 21.58 7.91
C ALA A 143 -7.47 20.72 7.99
N GLU A 144 -8.07 20.36 6.85
CA GLU A 144 -9.26 19.52 6.81
C GLU A 144 -8.98 18.10 7.33
N VAL A 145 -7.85 17.52 6.92
CA VAL A 145 -7.43 16.19 7.39
C VAL A 145 -7.14 16.20 8.88
N ASP A 146 -6.50 17.24 9.39
CA ASP A 146 -6.22 17.42 10.82
C ASP A 146 -7.53 17.54 11.63
N GLU A 147 -8.52 18.28 11.12
CA GLU A 147 -9.85 18.38 11.72
C GLU A 147 -10.61 17.04 11.73
N LEU A 148 -10.54 16.27 10.64
CA LEU A 148 -11.14 14.93 10.58
C LEU A 148 -10.51 13.99 11.63
N ASN A 149 -9.19 13.98 11.70
CA ASN A 149 -8.44 13.18 12.68
C ASN A 149 -8.74 13.60 14.14
N ALA A 150 -9.00 14.88 14.38
CA ALA A 150 -9.40 15.36 15.70
C ALA A 150 -10.80 14.88 16.08
N LYS A 151 -11.78 14.99 15.15
CA LYS A 151 -13.16 14.51 15.38
C LYS A 151 -13.24 13.02 15.62
N GLU A 152 -12.45 12.21 14.91
CA GLU A 152 -12.41 10.76 15.15
C GLU A 152 -11.94 10.41 16.57
N LYS A 153 -10.95 11.13 17.10
CA LYS A 153 -10.44 10.92 18.47
C LYS A 153 -11.49 11.24 19.54
N ASP A 154 -12.32 12.25 19.32
CA ASP A 154 -13.37 12.65 20.26
C ASP A 154 -14.53 11.63 20.34
N THR A 155 -14.69 10.78 19.33
CA THR A 155 -15.79 9.78 19.28
C THR A 155 -15.50 8.46 20.01
N VAL A 156 -14.28 8.28 20.53
CA VAL A 156 -13.87 7.09 21.29
C VAL A 156 -13.78 7.46 22.77
N THR A 157 -14.89 7.36 23.49
CA THR A 157 -14.97 7.50 24.96
C THR A 157 -15.63 6.28 25.57
#